data_AF-A0A960PCJ7-F1
#
_entry.id   AF-A0A960PCJ7-F1
#
_cell.length_a   1.000
_cell.length_b   1.000
_cell.length_c   1.000
_cell.angle_alpha   90.00
_cell.angle_beta   90.00
_cell.angle_gamma   90.00
#
_symmetry.space_group_name_H-M   'P 1'
#
loop_
_entity.id
_entity.type
_entity.pdbx_description
1 polymer ?
#
loop_
_entity_poly.entity_id
_entity_poly.type
_entity_poly.pdbx_seq_one_letter_code
_entity_poly.pdbx_strand_id
1 'polypeptide(L)'
;MLEEIILPSLKILAQWEADGTMVAGGVQLTSRTGTMIIEAASNDALDKMVAQLPFWGMLTWTAVPLTSFAERAKVEGDLLADLKKRLAG
;
A
#
# COMPACT_ATOMS: atom_id res chain seq x y z
N MET A 1 17.07 -14.07 -15.32
CA MET A 1 16.76 -13.05 -14.29
C MET A 1 15.89 -11.92 -14.86
N LEU A 2 16.36 -11.13 -15.82
CA LEU A 2 15.54 -10.04 -16.39
C LEU A 2 14.28 -10.57 -17.09
N GLU A 3 14.45 -11.51 -18.01
CA GLU A 3 13.35 -12.10 -18.80
C GLU A 3 12.42 -12.99 -17.97
N GLU A 4 12.98 -13.80 -17.07
CA GLU A 4 12.25 -14.81 -16.31
C GLU A 4 11.62 -14.33 -15.00
N ILE A 5 12.13 -13.24 -14.41
CA ILE A 5 11.73 -12.81 -13.06
C ILE A 5 11.25 -11.36 -13.04
N ILE A 6 12.07 -10.43 -13.52
CA ILE A 6 11.76 -9.00 -13.44
C ILE A 6 10.63 -8.63 -14.41
N LEU A 7 10.76 -8.98 -15.69
CA LEU A 7 9.78 -8.63 -16.70
C LEU A 7 8.38 -9.24 -16.42
N PRO A 8 8.25 -10.51 -16.02
CA PRO A 8 6.95 -11.08 -15.67
C PRO A 8 6.33 -10.41 -14.44
N SER A 9 7.13 -10.08 -13.42
CA SER A 9 6.64 -9.34 -12.24
C SER A 9 6.09 -7.97 -12.62
N LEU A 10 6.81 -7.21 -13.47
CA LEU A 10 6.33 -5.90 -13.95
C LEU A 10 5.05 -6.02 -14.79
N LYS A 11 4.89 -7.10 -15.58
CA LYS A 11 3.66 -7.37 -16.32
C LYS A 11 2.48 -7.67 -15.40
N ILE A 12 2.69 -8.42 -14.31
CA ILE A 12 1.66 -8.66 -13.29
C ILE A 12 1.25 -7.35 -12.62
N LEU A 13 2.22 -6.50 -12.27
CA LEU A 13 1.92 -5.19 -11.68
C LEU A 13 1.15 -4.27 -12.64
N ALA A 14 1.52 -4.24 -13.92
CA ALA A 14 0.78 -3.50 -14.94
C ALA A 14 -0.65 -4.03 -15.13
N GLN A 15 -0.86 -5.34 -14.94
CA GLN A 15 -2.19 -5.94 -14.96
C GLN A 15 -3.01 -5.49 -13.74
N TRP A 16 -2.43 -5.46 -12.54
CA TRP A 16 -3.09 -4.96 -11.33
C TRP A 16 -3.48 -3.48 -11.45
N GLU A 17 -2.65 -2.68 -12.12
CA GLU A 17 -2.98 -1.29 -12.50
C GLU A 17 -4.21 -1.25 -13.42
N ALA A 18 -4.23 -2.10 -14.45
CA ALA A 18 -5.27 -2.10 -15.48
C ALA A 18 -6.63 -2.62 -14.98
N ASP A 19 -6.64 -3.58 -14.05
CA ASP A 19 -7.87 -4.17 -13.51
C ASP A 19 -8.38 -3.51 -12.21
N GLY A 20 -7.66 -2.50 -11.71
CA GLY A 20 -8.05 -1.72 -10.52
C GLY A 20 -7.67 -2.37 -9.19
N THR A 21 -6.99 -3.52 -9.20
CA THR A 21 -6.41 -4.10 -7.98
C THR A 21 -5.39 -3.15 -7.33
N MET A 22 -4.63 -2.43 -8.15
CA MET A 22 -3.70 -1.38 -7.73
C MET A 22 -4.30 -0.01 -8.04
N VAL A 23 -4.53 0.78 -7.00
CA VAL A 23 -5.10 2.14 -7.08
C VAL A 23 -4.11 3.10 -7.75
N ALA A 24 -2.83 2.95 -7.44
CA ALA A 24 -1.74 3.70 -8.04
C ALA A 24 -0.41 2.96 -7.85
N GLY A 25 0.53 3.13 -8.76
CA GLY A 25 1.85 2.54 -8.62
C GLY A 25 2.87 3.05 -9.62
N GLY A 26 4.09 2.53 -9.50
CA GLY A 26 5.16 2.76 -10.47
C GLY A 26 6.55 2.48 -9.92
N VAL A 27 7.53 2.65 -10.81
CA VAL A 27 8.96 2.61 -10.47
C VAL A 27 9.47 4.03 -10.35
N GLN A 28 10.16 4.33 -9.25
CA GLN A 28 10.79 5.63 -9.05
C GLN A 28 11.87 5.86 -10.11
N LEU A 29 11.85 7.03 -10.75
CA LEU A 29 12.86 7.39 -11.74
C LEU A 29 14.26 7.32 -11.12
N THR A 30 15.23 6.79 -11.87
CA THR A 30 16.64 6.67 -11.48
C THR A 30 16.94 5.78 -10.27
N SER A 31 15.96 5.02 -9.75
CA SER A 31 16.16 4.07 -8.65
C SER A 31 15.57 2.69 -8.95
N ARG A 32 15.92 1.69 -8.13
CA ARG A 32 15.36 0.31 -8.20
C ARG A 32 14.29 0.12 -7.14
N THR A 33 13.44 1.13 -6.97
CA THR A 33 12.39 1.15 -5.95
C THR A 33 11.03 1.28 -6.62
N GLY A 34 10.14 0.35 -6.31
CA GLY A 34 8.72 0.43 -6.67
C GLY A 34 7.90 1.01 -5.53
N THR A 35 6.79 1.66 -5.85
CA THR A 35 5.77 2.06 -4.87
C THR A 35 4.40 1.69 -5.42
N MET A 36 3.54 1.17 -4.56
CA MET A 36 2.22 0.66 -4.92
C MET A 36 1.23 1.02 -3.81
N ILE A 37 0.03 1.42 -4.21
CA ILE A 37 -1.13 1.62 -3.34
C ILE A 37 -2.16 0.59 -3.77
N ILE A 38 -2.43 -0.37 -2.90
CA ILE A 38 -3.31 -1.51 -3.18
C ILE A 38 -4.44 -1.48 -2.16
N GLU A 39 -5.68 -1.65 -2.64
CA GLU A 39 -6.81 -1.92 -1.77
C GLU A 39 -6.90 -3.42 -1.52
N ALA A 40 -6.69 -3.84 -0.28
CA ALA A 40 -6.70 -5.24 0.11
C ALA A 40 -7.66 -5.46 1.28
N ALA A 41 -8.33 -6.61 1.30
CA ALA A 41 -9.29 -6.96 2.36
C ALA A 41 -8.64 -7.12 3.74
N SER A 42 -7.34 -7.41 3.80
CA SER A 42 -6.56 -7.52 5.03
C SER A 42 -5.06 -7.49 4.74
N ASN A 43 -4.24 -7.36 5.79
CA ASN A 43 -2.78 -7.48 5.69
C ASN A 43 -2.36 -8.85 5.12
N ASP A 44 -3.03 -9.93 5.53
CA ASP A 44 -2.74 -11.29 5.02
C ASP A 44 -3.11 -11.44 3.54
N ALA A 45 -4.16 -10.76 3.07
CA ALA A 45 -4.52 -10.75 1.67
C ALA A 45 -3.46 -10.03 0.84
N LEU A 46 -2.99 -8.87 1.31
CA LEU A 46 -1.90 -8.12 0.68
C LEU A 46 -0.61 -8.95 0.61
N ASP A 47 -0.22 -9.60 1.70
CA ASP A 47 0.98 -10.44 1.75
C ASP A 47 0.93 -11.57 0.72
N LYS A 48 -0.20 -12.30 0.66
CA LYS A 48 -0.42 -13.38 -0.32
C LYS A 48 -0.41 -12.88 -1.76
N MET A 49 -0.93 -11.69 -2.04
CA MET A 49 -0.90 -11.10 -3.38
C MET A 49 0.54 -10.77 -3.78
N VAL A 50 1.27 -10.06 -2.92
CA VAL A 50 2.66 -9.64 -3.16
C VAL A 50 3.60 -10.85 -3.28
N ALA A 51 3.36 -11.92 -2.51
CA ALA A 51 4.11 -13.18 -2.59
C ALA A 51 3.98 -13.92 -3.93
N GLN A 52 2.99 -13.59 -4.77
CA GLN A 52 2.85 -14.18 -6.11
C GLN A 52 3.81 -13.58 -7.13
N LEU A 53 4.42 -12.43 -6.83
CA LEU A 53 5.32 -11.77 -7.75
C LEU A 53 6.62 -12.59 -7.86
N PRO A 54 7.06 -12.97 -9.08
CA PRO A 54 8.28 -13.76 -9.25
C PRO A 54 9.53 -13.17 -8.57
N PHE A 55 9.64 -11.84 -8.47
CA PHE A 55 10.75 -11.17 -7.78
C PHE A 55 10.57 -11.00 -6.26
N TRP A 56 9.53 -11.59 -5.64
CA TRP A 56 9.17 -11.35 -4.24
C TRP A 56 10.35 -11.59 -3.30
N GLY A 57 11.00 -12.75 -3.42
CA GLY A 57 12.17 -13.11 -2.60
C GLY A 57 13.46 -12.35 -2.94
N MET A 58 13.44 -11.47 -3.94
CA MET A 58 14.61 -10.68 -4.35
C MET A 58 14.61 -9.25 -3.80
N LEU A 59 13.45 -8.74 -3.38
CA LEU A 59 13.28 -7.36 -2.95
C LEU A 59 13.01 -7.28 -1.44
N THR A 60 13.37 -6.14 -0.85
CA THR A 60 12.92 -5.80 0.49
C THR A 60 11.53 -5.16 0.39
N TRP A 61 10.57 -5.69 1.13
CA TRP A 61 9.20 -5.23 1.13
C TRP A 61 8.89 -4.43 2.40
N THR A 62 8.07 -3.39 2.26
CA THR A 62 7.53 -2.63 3.39
C THR A 62 6.08 -2.33 3.11
N ALA A 63 5.20 -2.81 3.98
CA ALA A 63 3.77 -2.50 3.93
C ALA A 63 3.46 -1.40 4.94
N VAL A 64 2.81 -0.33 4.49
CA VAL A 64 2.35 0.76 5.34
C VAL A 64 0.83 0.83 5.22
N PRO A 65 0.08 0.36 6.23
CA PRO A 65 -1.38 0.46 6.22
C PRO A 65 -1.83 1.92 6.22
N LEU A 66 -2.84 2.23 5.41
CA LEU A 66 -3.47 3.54 5.36
C LEU A 66 -4.88 3.47 5.95
N THR A 67 -5.30 4.55 6.62
CA THR A 67 -6.69 4.79 7.02
C THR A 67 -7.25 5.91 6.15
N SER A 68 -8.56 5.96 5.99
CA SER A 68 -9.19 7.05 5.26
C SER A 68 -9.03 8.38 6.01
N PHE A 69 -8.98 9.49 5.27
CA PHE A 69 -8.97 10.82 5.90
C PHE A 69 -10.24 11.07 6.73
N ALA A 70 -11.38 10.49 6.34
CA ALA A 70 -12.64 10.62 7.08
C ALA A 70 -12.56 9.95 8.47
N GLU A 71 -12.05 8.73 8.53
CA GLU A 71 -11.80 8.03 9.80
C GLU A 71 -10.79 8.79 10.65
N ARG A 72 -9.68 9.24 10.04
CA ARG A 72 -8.69 10.02 10.78
C ARG A 72 -9.28 11.32 11.33
N ALA A 73 -10.07 12.05 10.54
CA ALA A 73 -10.72 13.28 10.98
C ALA A 73 -11.67 13.05 12.16
N LYS A 74 -12.38 11.91 12.18
CA LYS A 74 -13.23 11.52 13.31
C LYS A 74 -12.41 11.34 14.59
N VAL A 75 -11.29 10.59 14.51
CA VAL A 75 -10.39 10.38 15.66
C VAL A 75 -9.88 11.71 16.23
N GLU A 76 -9.44 12.62 15.36
CA GLU A 76 -8.97 13.94 15.81
C GLU A 76 -10.10 14.79 16.41
N GLY A 77 -11.29 14.72 15.84
CA GLY A 77 -12.48 15.41 16.35
C GLY A 77 -12.88 14.93 17.76
N ASP A 78 -12.86 13.62 17.98
CA ASP A 78 -13.17 13.01 19.28
C ASP A 78 -12.14 13.44 20.34
N LEU A 79 -10.84 13.40 20.00
CA LEU A 79 -9.77 13.88 20.88
C LEU A 79 -9.94 15.36 21.24
N LEU A 80 -10.25 16.21 20.26
CA LEU A 80 -10.48 17.64 20.50
C LEU A 80 -11.67 17.87 21.44
N ALA A 81 -12.75 17.11 21.29
CA ALA A 81 -13.91 17.20 22.17
C ALA A 81 -13.56 16.85 23.62
N ASP A 82 -12.75 15.81 23.82
CA ASP A 82 -12.32 15.41 25.16
C ASP A 82 -11.33 16.39 25.80
N LEU A 83 -10.42 16.98 25.02
CA LEU A 83 -9.54 18.04 25.51
C LEU A 83 -10.35 19.28 25.96
N LYS A 84 -11.37 19.67 25.21
CA LYS A 84 -12.25 20.79 25.59
C LYS A 84 -12.97 20.53 26.92
N LYS A 85 -13.47 19.32 27.15
CA LYS A 85 -14.12 18.95 28.43
C LYS A 85 -13.15 19.06 29.60
N ARG A 86 -11.90 18.59 29.43
CA ARG A 86 -10.86 18.60 30.48
C ARG A 86 -10.39 19.99 30.86
N LEU A 87 -10.47 20.96 29.94
CA LEU A 87 -10.09 22.35 30.19
C LEU A 87 -11.23 23.20 30.77
N ALA A 88 -12.47 22.70 30.69
CA ALA A 88 -13.66 23.39 31.16
C ALA A 88 -14.08 23.02 32.60
N GLY A 89 -13.45 22.00 33.20
CA GLY A 89 -13.64 21.58 34.59
C GLY A 89 -12.38 21.83 35.41
#